data_AF-A0A227I6R8-F1
#
_entry.id   AF-A0A227I6R8-F1
#
_cell.length_a   1.000
_cell.length_b   1.000
_cell.length_c   1.000
_cell.angle_alpha   90.00
_cell.angle_beta   90.00
_cell.angle_gamma   90.00
#
_symmetry.space_group_name_H-M   'P 1'
#
loop_
_entity.id
_entity.type
_entity.pdbx_description
1 polymer ?
#
loop_
_entity_poly.entity_id
_entity_poly.type
_entity_poly.pdbx_seq_one_letter_code
_entity_poly.pdbx_strand_id
1 'polypeptide(L)' 'HTTERTLARHCQSELGMSFTEWRLRVRYLHSMELLRKGQTVKEVALTLGYNQASPFIAMFKKYSGMTPEQYKNRLL' A
#
# COMPACT_ATOMS: atom_id res chain seq x y z
N HIS A 1 18.88 -18.09 -1.50
CA HIS A 1 19.06 -16.70 -1.98
C HIS A 1 18.25 -16.50 -3.26
N THR A 2 17.13 -15.78 -3.18
CA THR A 2 16.34 -15.41 -4.36
C THR A 2 16.80 -14.02 -4.80
N THR A 3 17.22 -13.87 -6.06
CA THR A 3 17.65 -12.57 -6.58
C THR A 3 16.44 -11.70 -6.91
N GLU A 4 16.59 -10.36 -6.90
CA GLU A 4 15.53 -9.43 -7.33
C GLU A 4 15.01 -9.75 -8.73
N ARG A 5 15.88 -10.22 -9.63
CA ARG A 5 15.51 -10.64 -11.00
C ARG A 5 14.61 -11.86 -10.99
N THR A 6 14.89 -12.84 -10.13
CA THR A 6 14.06 -14.04 -9.97
C THR A 6 12.68 -13.65 -9.43
N LEU A 7 12.64 -12.77 -8.42
CA LEU A 7 11.40 -12.31 -7.81
C LEU A 7 10.54 -11.46 -8.78
N ALA A 8 11.17 -10.56 -9.55
CA ALA A 8 10.48 -9.77 -10.56
C ALA A 8 9.87 -10.64 -11.67
N ARG A 9 10.59 -11.68 -12.10
CA ARG A 9 10.08 -12.62 -13.11
C ARG A 9 8.91 -13.44 -12.59
N HIS A 10 8.95 -13.88 -11.34
CA HIS A 10 7.82 -14.58 -10.70
C HIS A 10 6.62 -13.67 -10.50
N CYS A 11 6.80 -12.42 -10.07
CA CYS A 11 5.68 -11.47 -10.00
C CYS A 11 5.05 -11.25 -11.39
N GLN A 12 5.87 -11.12 -12.43
CA GLN A 12 5.35 -10.95 -13.78
C GLN A 12 4.64 -12.21 -14.31
N SER A 13 5.19 -13.41 -14.06
CA SER A 13 4.62 -14.67 -14.56
C SER A 13 3.37 -15.11 -13.79
N GLU A 14 3.39 -14.99 -12.46
CA GLU A 14 2.33 -15.50 -11.59
C GLU A 14 1.22 -14.48 -11.33
N LEU A 15 1.56 -13.18 -11.27
CA LEU A 15 0.63 -12.12 -10.85
C LEU A 15 0.30 -11.14 -11.99
N GLY A 16 0.94 -11.29 -13.15
CA GLY A 16 0.74 -10.42 -14.32
C GLY A 16 1.19 -8.98 -14.11
N MET A 17 2.00 -8.70 -13.08
CA MET A 17 2.40 -7.34 -12.71
C MET A 17 3.86 -7.26 -12.27
N SER A 18 4.44 -6.06 -12.39
CA SER A 18 5.81 -5.81 -11.94
C SER A 18 5.94 -5.97 -10.42
N PHE A 19 7.15 -6.27 -9.96
CA PHE A 19 7.46 -6.35 -8.52
C PHE A 19 7.10 -5.06 -7.75
N THR A 20 7.31 -3.89 -8.38
CA THR A 20 6.96 -2.59 -7.81
C THR A 20 5.45 -2.47 -7.60
N GLU A 21 4.66 -2.85 -8.60
CA GLU A 21 3.19 -2.81 -8.53
C GLU A 21 2.67 -3.81 -7.49
N TRP A 22 3.24 -5.01 -7.42
CA TRP A 22 2.93 -5.98 -6.37
C TRP A 22 3.21 -5.41 -4.98
N ARG A 23 4.39 -4.81 -4.77
CA ARG A 23 4.76 -4.21 -3.48
C ARG A 23 3.81 -3.08 -3.09
N LEU A 24 3.38 -2.25 -4.05
CA LEU A 24 2.40 -1.19 -3.80
C LEU A 24 1.04 -1.77 -3.42
N ARG A 25 0.60 -2.84 -4.09
CA ARG A 25 -0.64 -3.56 -3.73
C ARG A 25 -0.60 -4.15 -2.33
N VAL A 26 0.52 -4.75 -1.93
CA VAL A 26 0.72 -5.25 -0.56
C VAL A 26 0.66 -4.12 0.47
N ARG A 27 1.35 -3.00 0.20
CA ARG A 27 1.28 -1.81 1.08
C ARG A 27 -0.14 -1.27 1.20
N TYR A 28 -0.88 -1.23 0.09
CA TYR A 28 -2.27 -0.81 0.08
C TYR A 28 -3.14 -1.71 0.98
N LEU A 29 -3.07 -3.04 0.80
CA LEU A 29 -3.85 -3.97 1.64
C LEU A 29 -3.49 -3.83 3.13
N HIS A 30 -2.21 -3.72 3.46
CA HIS A 30 -1.78 -3.52 4.84
C HIS A 30 -2.28 -2.19 5.42
N SER A 31 -2.27 -1.12 4.61
CA SER A 31 -2.79 0.18 5.04
C SER A 31 -4.27 0.13 5.41
N MET A 32 -5.08 -0.64 4.68
CA MET A 32 -6.50 -0.80 4.99
C MET A 32 -6.71 -1.47 6.35
N GLU A 33 -5.91 -2.49 6.66
CA GLU A 33 -5.95 -3.17 7.96
C GLU A 33 -5.59 -2.22 9.10
N LEU A 34 -4.53 -1.41 8.93
CA LEU A 34 -4.09 -0.46 9.94
C LEU A 34 -5.12 0.66 10.18
N LEU A 35 -5.74 1.18 9.10
CA LEU A 35 -6.82 2.18 9.21
C LEU A 35 -8.04 1.60 9.93
N ARG A 36 -8.39 0.32 9.69
CA ARG A 36 -9.47 -0.38 10.41
C ARG A 36 -9.17 -0.58 11.89
N LYS A 37 -7.90 -0.65 12.29
CA LYS A 37 -7.47 -0.67 13.69
C LYS A 37 -7.52 0.71 14.36
N GLY A 38 -8.00 1.73 13.67
CA GLY A 38 -8.15 3.09 14.20
C GLY A 38 -6.89 3.95 14.13
N GLN A 39 -5.81 3.46 13.49
CA GLN A 39 -4.60 4.26 13.33
C GLN A 39 -4.85 5.50 12.46
N THR A 40 -4.15 6.58 12.76
CA THR A 40 -4.19 7.81 11.97
C THR A 40 -3.47 7.63 10.64
N VAL A 41 -3.86 8.40 9.63
CA VAL A 41 -3.23 8.39 8.30
C VAL A 41 -1.71 8.62 8.38
N LYS A 42 -1.25 9.43 9.34
CA LYS A 42 0.18 9.69 9.58
C LYS A 42 0.90 8.46 10.14
N GLU A 43 0.34 7.79 11.14
CA GLU A 43 0.91 6.56 11.71
C GLU A 43 0.99 5.44 10.68
N VAL A 44 -0.04 5.29 9.85
CA VAL A 44 -0.05 4.31 8.75
C VAL A 44 1.05 4.60 7.73
N ALA A 45 1.22 5.87 7.34
CA ALA A 45 2.28 6.26 6.42
C ALA A 45 3.67 5.91 6.97
N LEU A 46 3.94 6.23 8.24
CA LEU A 46 5.21 5.91 8.91
C LEU A 46 5.43 4.40 9.01
N THR A 47 4.40 3.64 9.39
CA THR A 47 4.45 2.16 9.50
C THR A 47 4.80 1.50 8.16
N LEU A 48 4.32 2.07 7.05
CA LEU A 48 4.61 1.61 5.69
C LEU A 48 5.98 2.09 5.15
N GLY A 49 6.76 2.80 5.97
CA GLY A 49 8.09 3.29 5.62
C GLY A 49 8.07 4.53 4.72
N TYR A 50 7.01 5.34 4.77
CA TYR A 50 7.00 6.67 4.15
C TYR A 50 7.45 7.72 5.16
N ASN A 51 8.33 8.62 4.73
CA ASN A 51 8.75 9.75 5.57
C ASN A 51 7.65 10.80 5.76
N GLN A 52 6.69 10.86 4.83
CA GLN A 52 5.60 11.83 4.81
C GLN A 52 4.29 11.16 4.37
N ALA A 53 3.15 11.73 4.77
CA ALA A 53 1.83 11.18 4.43
C ALA A 53 1.44 11.37 2.95
N SER A 54 1.95 12.39 2.26
CA SER A 54 1.50 12.72 0.89
C SER A 54 1.75 11.61 -0.14
N PRO A 55 2.94 10.97 -0.21
CA PRO A 55 3.17 9.85 -1.12
C PRO A 55 2.30 8.63 -0.79
N PHE A 56 2.04 8.39 0.49
CA PHE A 56 1.12 7.35 0.93
C PHE A 56 -0.31 7.64 0.47
N ILE A 57 -0.81 8.86 0.67
CA ILE A 57 -2.16 9.28 0.25
C ILE A 57 -2.32 9.14 -1.26
N ALA A 58 -1.32 9.53 -2.05
CA ALA A 58 -1.34 9.37 -3.50
C ALA A 58 -1.42 7.89 -3.91
N MET A 59 -0.61 7.03 -3.30
CA MET A 59 -0.65 5.57 -3.52
C MET A 59 -2.02 5.00 -3.14
N PHE A 60 -2.54 5.34 -1.97
CA PHE A 60 -3.83 4.84 -1.49
C PHE A 60 -4.99 5.27 -2.39
N LYS A 61 -4.98 6.53 -2.86
CA LYS A 61 -6.00 7.05 -3.77
C LYS A 61 -5.95 6.37 -5.15
N LYS A 62 -4.76 6.02 -5.64
CA LYS A 62 -4.60 5.25 -6.89
C LYS A 62 -5.33 3.91 -6.83
N TYR A 63 -5.34 3.23 -5.68
CA TYR A 63 -5.98 1.91 -5.54
C TYR A 63 -7.44 1.97 -5.06
N SER A 64 -7.76 2.85 -4.12
CA SER A 64 -9.10 2.91 -3.51
C SER A 64 -10.06 3.90 -4.18
N GLY A 65 -9.55 4.80 -5.02
CA GLY A 65 -10.32 5.92 -5.58
C GLY A 65 -10.59 7.08 -4.60
N MET A 66 -10.21 6.94 -3.32
CA MET A 66 -10.49 7.93 -2.26
C MET A 66 -9.27 8.14 -1.37
N THR A 67 -9.29 9.15 -0.49
CA THR A 67 -8.20 9.36 0.46
C THR A 67 -8.28 8.36 1.63
N PRO A 68 -7.15 8.05 2.30
CA PRO A 68 -7.15 7.26 3.53
C PRO A 68 -8.10 7.80 4.61
N GLU A 69 -8.20 9.14 4.73
CA GLU A 69 -9.09 9.80 5.69
C GLU A 69 -10.57 9.58 5.33
N GLN A 70 -10.93 9.72 4.06
CA GLN A 70 -12.28 9.42 3.58
C GLN A 70 -12.65 7.95 3.82
N TYR A 71 -11.71 7.03 3.57
CA TYR A 71 -11.90 5.61 3.83
C TYR A 71 -12.13 5.35 5.33
N LYS A 72 -11.31 5.96 6.20
CA LYS A 72 -11.44 5.86 7.65
C LYS A 72 -12.77 6.42 8.16
N ASN A 73 -13.21 7.58 7.65
CA ASN A 73 -14.48 8.19 8.04
C ASN A 73 -15.71 7.37 7.60
N ARG A 74 -15.56 6.48 6.62
CA ARG A 74 -16.63 5.56 6.19
C ARG A 74 -16.69 4.28 7.02
N LEU A 75 -15.62 3.97 7.77
CA LEU A 75 -15.57 2.82 8.67
C LEU A 75 -16.15 3.11 10.05
N LEU A 76 -16.20 4.39 10.43
CA LEU A 76 -16.87 4.91 11.64
C LEU A 76 -18.35 5.17 11.34
#